data_AF-A0A5E6YMX6-F1
#
_entry.id   AF-A0A5E6YMX6-F1
#
_cell.length_a   1.000
_cell.length_b   1.000
_cell.length_c   1.000
_cell.angle_alpha   90.00
_cell.angle_beta   90.00
_cell.angle_gamma   90.00
#
_symmetry.space_group_name_H-M   'P 1'
#
loop_
_entity.id
_entity.type
_entity.pdbx_description
1 polymer ?
#
loop_
_entity_poly.entity_id
_entity_poly.type
_entity_poly.pdbx_seq_one_letter_code
_entity_poly.pdbx_strand_id
1 'polypeptide(L)'
;MAKMLGAVLGLSSLLYSIFLVLNGWHGMSQSLRVYVLIVPSIFVTILLLTLLFSLRVLGGRFYRRLRRTKVNNEYAFMDGGSTGNWLVLPIWISVGLGLYAIVEHFFGQA
;
A
#
# COMPACT_ATOMS: atom_id res chain seq x y z
N MET A 1 -16.86 -3.28 26.62
CA MET A 1 -15.41 -3.19 26.93
C MET A 1 -14.62 -4.44 26.52
N ALA A 2 -15.12 -5.67 26.73
CA ALA A 2 -14.44 -6.91 26.32
C ALA A 2 -14.03 -6.97 24.83
N LYS A 3 -14.87 -6.47 23.91
CA LYS A 3 -14.55 -6.39 22.47
C LYS A 3 -13.36 -5.47 22.16
N MET A 4 -13.20 -4.40 22.94
CA MET A 4 -12.13 -3.43 22.77
C MET A 4 -10.81 -3.99 23.30
N LEU A 5 -10.84 -4.68 24.45
CA LEU A 5 -9.68 -5.40 25.00
C LEU A 5 -9.23 -6.55 24.08
N GLY A 6 -10.17 -7.33 23.54
CA GLY A 6 -9.85 -8.39 22.58
C GLY A 6 -9.23 -7.84 21.29
N ALA A 7 -9.72 -6.71 20.78
CA ALA A 7 -9.14 -6.05 19.63
C ALA A 7 -7.71 -5.53 19.91
N VAL A 8 -7.47 -4.93 21.07
CA VAL A 8 -6.13 -4.45 21.47
C VAL A 8 -5.15 -5.61 21.63
N LEU A 9 -5.56 -6.71 22.29
CA LEU A 9 -4.73 -7.90 22.44
C LEU A 9 -4.40 -8.54 21.09
N GLY A 10 -5.40 -8.67 20.20
CA GLY A 10 -5.18 -9.16 18.84
C GLY A 10 -4.26 -8.27 18.02
N LEU A 11 -4.38 -6.95 18.15
CA LEU A 11 -3.51 -6.01 17.45
C LEU A 11 -2.07 -6.06 17.99
N SER A 12 -1.91 -6.21 19.31
CA SER A 12 -0.60 -6.38 19.94
C SER A 12 0.08 -7.70 19.59
N SER A 13 -0.65 -8.82 19.49
CA SER A 13 -0.08 -10.10 19.06
C SER A 13 0.32 -10.09 17.59
N LEU A 14 -0.46 -9.40 16.75
CA LEU A 14 -0.16 -9.23 15.34
C LEU A 14 1.09 -8.37 15.15
N LEU A 15 1.22 -7.26 15.90
CA LEU A 15 2.44 -6.45 15.93
C LEU A 15 3.65 -7.27 16.40
N TYR A 16 3.51 -8.04 17.46
CA TYR A 16 4.58 -8.90 17.97
C TYR A 16 5.05 -9.92 16.92
N SER A 17 4.12 -10.57 16.22
CA SER A 17 4.42 -11.50 15.12
C SER A 17 5.21 -10.83 14.00
N ILE A 18 4.82 -9.61 13.61
CA ILE A 18 5.55 -8.82 12.60
C ILE A 18 6.98 -8.53 13.07
N PHE A 19 7.16 -8.05 14.31
CA PHE A 19 8.50 -7.77 14.85
C PHE A 19 9.37 -9.03 14.94
N LEU A 20 8.80 -10.18 15.28
CA LEU A 20 9.53 -11.44 15.35
C LEU A 20 10.03 -11.87 13.97
N VAL A 21 9.19 -11.72 12.93
CA VAL A 21 9.58 -11.96 11.54
C VAL A 21 10.68 -11.00 11.07
N LEU A 22 10.59 -9.72 11.45
CA LEU A 22 11.62 -8.71 11.13
C LEU A 22 12.95 -8.96 11.86
N ASN A 23 12.92 -9.43 13.11
CA ASN A 23 14.14 -9.82 13.84
C ASN A 23 14.81 -11.08 13.24
N GLY A 24 14.02 -12.00 12.69
CA GLY A 24 14.52 -13.18 11.99
C GLY A 24 15.01 -12.91 10.56
N TRP A 25 14.90 -11.67 10.08
CA TRP A 25 15.11 -11.31 8.68
C TRP A 25 16.47 -11.75 8.14
N HIS A 26 17.57 -11.52 8.88
CA HIS A 26 18.92 -11.93 8.48
C HIS A 26 19.08 -13.43 8.27
N GLY A 27 18.44 -14.25 9.12
CA GLY A 27 18.54 -15.71 9.06
C GLY A 27 17.65 -16.34 7.98
N MET A 28 16.72 -15.58 7.41
CA MET A 28 15.82 -16.07 6.37
C MET A 28 16.50 -16.17 5.01
N SER A 29 16.23 -17.26 4.29
CA SER A 29 16.60 -17.38 2.89
C SER A 29 15.89 -16.32 2.04
N GLN A 30 16.53 -15.92 0.92
CA GLN A 30 16.00 -14.90 0.02
C GLN A 30 14.58 -15.22 -0.48
N SER A 31 14.29 -16.50 -0.77
CA SER A 31 12.96 -16.93 -1.20
C SER A 31 11.88 -16.72 -0.13
N LEU A 32 12.22 -16.96 1.13
CA LEU A 32 11.31 -16.77 2.25
C LEU A 32 11.05 -15.28 2.52
N ARG A 33 12.09 -14.44 2.41
CA ARG A 33 11.99 -12.98 2.51
C ARG A 33 11.03 -12.40 1.48
N VAL A 34 11.12 -12.85 0.22
CA VAL A 34 10.22 -12.43 -0.86
C VAL A 34 8.78 -12.86 -0.54
N TYR A 35 8.57 -14.09 -0.07
CA TYR A 35 7.24 -14.60 0.23
C TYR A 35 6.54 -13.81 1.34
N VAL A 36 7.28 -13.50 2.41
CA VAL A 36 6.80 -12.69 3.54
C VAL A 36 6.41 -11.28 3.11
N LEU A 37 7.09 -10.71 2.11
CA LEU A 37 6.83 -9.34 1.62
C LEU A 37 5.74 -9.24 0.54
N ILE A 38 5.36 -10.34 -0.10
CA ILE A 38 4.29 -10.32 -1.12
C ILE A 38 2.97 -9.84 -0.53
N VAL A 39 2.58 -10.35 0.65
CA VAL A 39 1.31 -9.99 1.26
C VAL A 39 1.27 -8.50 1.65
N PRO A 40 2.26 -7.94 2.39
CA PRO A 40 2.36 -6.51 2.64
C PRO A 40 2.39 -5.65 1.38
N SER A 41 3.10 -6.09 0.33
CA SER A 41 3.23 -5.29 -0.91
C SER A 41 1.90 -5.11 -1.64
N ILE A 42 1.01 -6.10 -1.59
CA ILE A 42 -0.35 -6.00 -2.14
C ILE A 42 -1.13 -4.89 -1.42
N PHE A 43 -1.12 -4.88 -0.08
CA PHE A 43 -1.84 -3.86 0.70
C PHE A 43 -1.28 -2.46 0.48
N VAL A 44 0.05 -2.31 0.46
CA VAL A 44 0.69 -1.01 0.18
C VAL A 44 0.36 -0.53 -1.24
N THR A 45 0.31 -1.45 -2.21
CA THR A 45 -0.04 -1.10 -3.59
C THR A 45 -1.48 -0.64 -3.72
N ILE A 46 -2.42 -1.33 -3.07
CA ILE A 46 -3.83 -0.91 -3.00
C ILE A 46 -3.91 0.48 -2.38
N LEU A 47 -3.25 0.72 -1.23
CA LEU A 47 -3.21 2.01 -0.56
C LEU A 47 -2.71 3.13 -1.51
N LEU A 48 -1.60 2.87 -2.22
CA LEU A 48 -0.97 3.85 -3.10
C LEU A 48 -1.85 4.18 -4.30
N LEU A 49 -2.49 3.17 -4.90
CA LEU A 49 -3.47 3.36 -5.96
C LEU A 49 -4.68 4.15 -5.47
N THR A 50 -5.25 3.79 -4.33
CA THR A 50 -6.37 4.53 -3.71
C THR A 50 -6.00 5.99 -3.45
N LEU A 51 -4.78 6.25 -2.97
CA LEU A 51 -4.28 7.60 -2.71
C LEU A 51 -4.10 8.40 -4.00
N LEU A 52 -3.53 7.79 -5.05
CA LEU A 52 -3.38 8.40 -6.37
C LEU A 52 -4.74 8.77 -7.00
N PHE A 53 -5.72 7.87 -6.92
CA PHE A 53 -7.08 8.16 -7.40
C PHE A 53 -7.73 9.27 -6.57
N SER A 54 -7.60 9.22 -5.25
CA SER A 54 -8.13 10.25 -4.35
C SER A 54 -7.52 11.63 -4.63
N LEU A 55 -6.19 11.69 -4.86
CA LEU A 55 -5.48 12.91 -5.23
C LEU A 55 -5.91 13.44 -6.61
N ARG A 56 -6.12 12.57 -7.60
CA ARG A 56 -6.65 13.00 -8.90
C ARG A 56 -8.03 13.62 -8.78
N VAL A 57 -8.92 13.02 -7.99
CA VAL A 57 -10.26 13.55 -7.73
C VAL A 57 -10.16 14.90 -7.00
N LEU A 58 -9.37 14.99 -5.92
CA LEU A 58 -9.17 16.23 -5.17
C LEU A 58 -8.54 17.34 -6.01
N GLY A 59 -7.49 17.01 -6.78
CA GLY A 59 -6.80 17.96 -7.67
C GLY A 59 -7.71 18.44 -8.79
N GLY A 60 -8.51 17.54 -9.37
CA GLY A 60 -9.56 17.89 -10.32
C GLY A 60 -10.59 18.85 -9.72
N ARG A 61 -11.05 18.60 -8.48
CA ARG A 61 -11.95 19.50 -7.76
C ARG A 61 -11.31 20.86 -7.46
N PHE A 62 -10.05 20.89 -7.04
CA PHE A 62 -9.33 22.12 -6.70
C PHE A 62 -9.09 23.00 -7.94
N TYR A 63 -8.58 22.41 -9.03
CA TYR A 63 -8.36 23.10 -10.31
C TYR A 63 -9.67 23.64 -10.91
N ARG A 64 -10.78 22.90 -10.78
CA ARG A 64 -12.09 23.36 -11.24
C ARG A 64 -12.68 24.45 -10.36
N ARG A 65 -12.44 24.42 -9.05
CA ARG A 65 -12.82 25.51 -8.14
C ARG A 65 -12.14 26.82 -8.54
N LEU A 66 -10.89 26.73 -9.00
CA LEU A 66 -10.14 27.84 -9.60
C LEU A 66 -10.71 28.29 -10.96
N ARG A 67 -11.20 27.37 -11.81
CA ARG A 67 -11.70 27.67 -13.17
C ARG A 67 -13.22 27.87 -13.33
N ARG A 68 -14.03 27.74 -12.27
CA ARG A 68 -15.51 27.85 -12.28
C ARG A 68 -16.21 27.00 -13.35
N THR A 69 -15.72 25.79 -13.65
CA THR A 69 -16.32 24.88 -14.64
C THR A 69 -17.10 23.74 -13.96
N LYS A 70 -18.32 23.44 -14.46
CA LYS A 70 -19.15 22.30 -14.03
C LYS A 70 -18.89 21.09 -14.92
N VAL A 71 -18.76 19.90 -14.34
CA VAL A 71 -18.63 18.62 -15.07
C VAL A 71 -19.75 17.68 -14.64
N ASN A 72 -20.38 17.00 -15.60
CA ASN A 72 -21.50 16.07 -15.40
C ASN A 72 -21.10 14.66 -14.94
N ASN A 73 -19.82 14.26 -14.99
CA ASN A 73 -19.38 12.97 -14.47
C ASN A 73 -17.93 13.04 -13.92
N GLU A 74 -17.78 13.12 -12.60
CA GLU A 74 -16.47 13.20 -11.92
C GLU A 74 -15.68 11.89 -11.98
N TYR A 75 -16.36 10.78 -12.30
CA TYR A 75 -15.83 9.43 -12.31
C TYR A 75 -15.72 8.83 -13.72
N ALA A 76 -15.83 9.65 -14.77
CA ALA A 76 -15.71 9.18 -16.15
C ALA A 76 -14.36 8.48 -16.45
N PHE A 77 -13.32 8.74 -15.64
CA PHE A 77 -12.04 8.03 -15.72
C PHE A 77 -12.06 6.62 -15.12
N MET A 78 -13.10 6.26 -14.36
CA MET A 78 -13.36 4.91 -13.82
C MET A 78 -14.25 4.08 -14.75
N ASP A 79 -15.13 4.73 -15.53
CA ASP A 79 -16.02 4.06 -16.50
C ASP A 79 -15.25 3.48 -17.72
N GLY A 80 -14.04 3.95 -17.99
CA GLY A 80 -13.16 3.42 -19.04
C GLY A 80 -12.23 2.32 -18.52
N GLY A 81 -12.68 1.06 -18.58
CA GLY A 81 -12.04 -0.13 -17.99
C GLY A 81 -10.65 -0.57 -18.50
N SER A 82 -9.75 0.34 -18.93
CA SER A 82 -8.44 -0.07 -19.47
C SER A 82 -7.25 0.84 -19.09
N THR A 83 -7.45 2.12 -18.80
CA THR A 83 -6.31 3.05 -18.61
C THR A 83 -5.62 2.92 -17.24
N GLY A 84 -6.30 2.36 -16.24
CA GLY A 84 -5.74 2.13 -14.90
C GLY A 84 -5.02 0.79 -14.73
N ASN A 85 -5.43 -0.24 -15.48
CA ASN A 85 -4.99 -1.62 -15.25
C ASN A 85 -3.51 -1.84 -15.63
N TRP A 86 -3.03 -1.18 -16.68
CA TRP A 86 -1.61 -1.25 -17.07
C TRP A 86 -0.70 -0.67 -15.98
N LEU A 87 -1.13 0.39 -15.28
CA LEU A 87 -0.31 1.07 -14.27
C LEU A 87 -0.18 0.26 -12.96
N VAL A 88 -1.08 -0.70 -12.72
CA VAL A 88 -1.06 -1.52 -11.50
C VAL A 88 0.22 -2.34 -11.39
N LEU A 89 0.63 -2.99 -12.49
CA LEU A 89 1.81 -3.87 -12.52
C LEU A 89 3.12 -3.13 -12.21
N PRO A 90 3.45 -2.01 -12.90
CA PRO A 90 4.62 -1.21 -12.59
C PRO A 90 4.61 -0.68 -11.15
N ILE A 91 3.46 -0.17 -10.69
CA ILE A 91 3.33 0.34 -9.32
C ILE A 91 3.55 -0.78 -8.31
N TRP A 92 2.99 -1.97 -8.53
CA TRP A 92 3.17 -3.12 -7.65
C TRP A 92 4.63 -3.57 -7.59
N ILE A 93 5.32 -3.64 -8.73
CA ILE A 93 6.75 -4.00 -8.79
C ILE A 93 7.59 -2.94 -8.05
N SER A 94 7.36 -1.66 -8.30
CA SER A 94 8.07 -0.57 -7.61
C SER A 94 7.84 -0.59 -6.10
N VAL A 95 6.60 -0.87 -5.66
CA VAL A 95 6.25 -0.98 -4.23
C VAL A 95 6.90 -2.21 -3.61
N GLY A 96 6.88 -3.36 -4.28
CA GLY A 96 7.52 -4.59 -3.80
C GLY A 96 9.03 -4.43 -3.63
N LEU A 97 9.71 -3.85 -4.63
CA LEU A 97 11.14 -3.55 -4.57
C LEU A 97 11.46 -2.49 -3.50
N GLY A 98 10.65 -1.44 -3.39
CA GLY A 98 10.81 -0.40 -2.38
C GLY A 98 10.65 -0.95 -0.96
N LEU A 99 9.64 -1.78 -0.71
CA LEU A 99 9.44 -2.46 0.57
C LEU A 99 10.62 -3.36 0.91
N TYR A 100 11.10 -4.15 -0.05
CA TYR A 100 12.27 -5.00 0.14
C TYR A 100 13.50 -4.17 0.52
N ALA A 101 13.80 -3.10 -0.23
CA ALA A 101 14.94 -2.23 0.04
C ALA A 101 14.85 -1.53 1.40
N ILE A 102 13.66 -1.08 1.82
CA ILE A 102 13.44 -0.47 3.14
C ILE A 102 13.71 -1.50 4.24
N VAL A 103 13.11 -2.69 4.14
CA VAL A 103 13.30 -3.74 5.17
C VAL A 103 14.75 -4.21 5.21
N GLU A 104 15.41 -4.36 4.07
CA GLU A 104 16.83 -4.71 4.02
C GLU A 104 17.75 -3.59 4.55
N HIS A 105 17.40 -2.32 4.33
CA HIS A 105 18.17 -1.20 4.89
C HIS A 105 18.08 -1.13 6.42
N PHE A 106 16.89 -1.34 7.00
CA PHE A 106 16.67 -1.23 8.45
C PHE A 106 16.97 -2.53 9.22
N PHE A 107 16.73 -3.68 8.61
CA PHE A 107 16.79 -4.99 9.27
C PHE A 107 17.69 -5.98 8.53
N GLY A 108 18.45 -5.55 7.52
CA GLY A 108 19.43 -6.39 6.80
C GLY A 108 20.90 -6.05 7.12
N GLN A 109 21.16 -4.96 7.84
CA GLN A 109 22.49 -4.63 8.34
C GLN A 109 22.68 -5.24 9.74
N ALA A 110 23.49 -6.30 9.80
CA ALA A 110 24.12 -6.82 11.01
C ALA A 110 25.61 -6.95 10.71
#